data_AF-A0A7V6ZL17-F1
#
_entry.id   AF-A0A7V6ZL17-F1
#
_cell.length_a   1.000
_cell.length_b   1.000
_cell.length_c   1.000
_cell.angle_alpha   90.00
_cell.angle_beta   90.00
_cell.angle_gamma   90.00
#
_symmetry.space_group_name_H-M   'P 1'
#
loop_
_entity.id
_entity.type
_entity.pdbx_description
1 polymer ?
#
loop_
_entity_poly.entity_id
_entity_poly.type
_entity_poly.pdbx_seq_one_letter_code
_entity_poly.pdbx_strand_id
1 'polypeptide(L)'
;RGLLYVDDGSSARSVAPALALKAAVPLAAADGPIDAVRDRGEILKKLDEMERIARAKGFALATGSAFDVTVDAVSSWVAEAKKRGIEIVPVSAVANDPERG
;
A
#
# COMPACT_ATOMS: atom_id res chain seq x y z
N ARG A 1 -3.44 1.50 23.52
CA ARG A 1 -3.88 2.38 22.41
C ARG A 1 -3.70 1.55 21.14
N GLY A 2 -4.79 1.17 20.45
CA GLY A 2 -4.77 0.21 19.33
C GLY A 2 -4.84 0.87 17.96
N LEU A 3 -4.00 1.88 17.71
CA LEU A 3 -3.92 2.58 16.43
C LEU A 3 -2.57 2.28 15.77
N LEU A 4 -2.58 2.15 14.44
CA LEU A 4 -1.38 2.02 13.62
C LEU A 4 -1.10 3.33 12.87
N TYR A 5 0.16 3.56 12.54
CA TYR A 5 0.59 4.65 11.67
C TYR A 5 0.75 4.12 10.24
N VAL A 6 0.20 4.84 9.25
CA VAL A 6 0.43 4.57 7.84
C VAL A 6 1.29 5.69 7.27
N ASP A 7 2.45 5.31 6.73
CA ASP A 7 3.24 6.19 5.88
C ASP A 7 2.77 6.00 4.43
N ASP A 8 2.43 7.10 3.76
CA ASP A 8 1.84 7.07 2.41
C ASP A 8 2.86 6.81 1.29
N GLY A 9 4.16 6.76 1.64
CA GLY A 9 5.24 6.46 0.69
C GLY A 9 5.55 7.60 -0.28
N SER A 10 4.99 8.80 -0.06
CA SER A 10 5.21 9.98 -0.92
C SER A 10 6.65 10.52 -0.83
N SER A 11 7.40 10.17 0.21
CA SER A 11 8.78 10.61 0.44
C SER A 11 9.72 9.43 0.70
N ALA A 12 10.73 9.28 -0.17
CA ALA A 12 11.82 8.32 0.03
C ALA A 12 12.71 8.63 1.25
N ARG A 13 12.56 9.81 1.87
CA ARG A 13 13.32 10.26 3.05
C ARG A 13 12.47 10.23 4.33
N SER A 14 11.40 9.45 4.36
CA SER A 14 10.56 9.36 5.55
C SER A 14 11.37 8.90 6.77
N VAL A 15 11.11 9.56 7.91
CA VAL A 15 11.64 9.18 9.23
C VAL A 15 10.66 8.29 10.01
N ALA A 16 9.47 8.02 9.47
CA ALA A 16 8.42 7.26 10.15
C ALA A 16 8.89 5.86 10.59
N PRO A 17 9.64 5.08 9.79
CA PRO A 17 10.16 3.77 10.24
C PRO A 17 11.00 3.85 11.52
N ALA A 18 11.93 4.80 11.58
CA ALA A 18 12.80 4.96 12.75
C ALA A 18 12.02 5.43 13.98
N LEU A 19 11.07 6.34 13.81
CA LEU A 19 10.25 6.86 14.91
C LEU A 19 9.25 5.83 15.43
N ALA A 20 8.58 5.09 14.54
CA ALA A 20 7.61 4.06 14.92
C ALA A 20 8.27 2.94 15.73
N LEU A 21 9.47 2.52 15.33
CA LEU A 21 10.26 1.56 16.11
C LEU A 21 10.59 2.09 17.51
N LYS A 22 11.07 3.33 17.61
CA LYS A 22 11.41 3.95 18.90
C LYS A 22 10.19 4.13 19.81
N ALA A 23 9.03 4.40 19.23
CA ALA A 23 7.79 4.67 19.95
C ALA A 23 6.91 3.42 20.17
N ALA A 24 7.36 2.24 19.75
CA ALA A 24 6.57 1.00 19.76
C ALA A 24 5.18 1.17 19.11
N VAL A 25 5.14 1.85 17.95
CA VAL A 25 3.91 2.09 17.20
C VAL A 25 3.87 1.13 16.00
N PRO A 26 2.77 0.37 15.80
CA PRO A 26 2.60 -0.41 14.59
C PRO A 26 2.65 0.47 13.34
N LEU A 27 3.47 0.10 12.37
CA LEU A 27 3.71 0.87 11.15
C LEU A 27 3.40 0.05 9.90
N ALA A 28 2.68 0.65 8.97
CA ALA A 28 2.62 0.20 7.59
C ALA A 28 3.17 1.30 6.67
N ALA A 29 4.21 1.00 5.89
CA ALA A 29 4.79 1.95 4.95
C ALA A 29 4.43 1.54 3.52
N ALA A 30 3.81 2.45 2.77
CA ALA A 30 3.44 2.21 1.39
C ALA A 30 4.68 2.26 0.47
N ASP A 31 4.63 1.45 -0.58
CA ASP A 31 5.56 1.43 -1.71
C ASP A 31 5.40 2.67 -2.62
N GLY A 32 4.27 3.38 -2.50
CA GLY A 32 4.03 4.69 -3.12
C GLY A 32 2.56 4.92 -3.52
N PRO A 33 2.27 6.12 -4.06
CA PRO A 33 0.94 6.45 -4.59
C PRO A 33 0.71 5.85 -5.98
N ILE A 34 -0.50 5.34 -6.23
CA ILE A 34 -0.89 4.79 -7.54
C ILE A 34 -1.40 5.87 -8.51
N ASP A 35 -1.84 7.01 -8.00
CA ASP A 35 -2.56 8.04 -8.77
C ASP A 35 -1.87 9.41 -8.76
N ALA A 36 -0.54 9.42 -8.60
CA ALA A 36 0.27 10.61 -8.81
C ALA A 36 0.02 11.24 -10.19
N VAL A 37 -0.25 10.40 -11.20
CA VAL A 37 -0.81 10.81 -12.49
C VAL A 37 -2.25 10.31 -12.56
N ARG A 38 -3.20 11.23 -12.71
CA ARG A 38 -4.66 10.94 -12.72
C ARG A 38 -5.14 10.45 -14.09
N ASP A 39 -4.47 9.44 -14.60
CA ASP A 39 -4.80 8.76 -15.84
C ASP A 39 -5.00 7.27 -15.56
N ARG A 40 -6.04 6.68 -16.16
CA ARG A 40 -6.40 5.28 -15.92
C ARG A 40 -5.26 4.32 -16.30
N GLY A 41 -4.57 4.57 -17.41
CA GLY A 41 -3.46 3.75 -17.86
C GLY A 41 -2.28 3.79 -16.90
N GLU A 42 -1.94 4.97 -16.41
CA GLU A 42 -0.86 5.14 -15.42
C GLU A 42 -1.18 4.49 -14.07
N ILE A 43 -2.43 4.60 -13.61
CA ILE A 43 -2.88 3.94 -12.36
C ILE A 43 -2.79 2.42 -12.50
N LEU A 44 -3.24 1.85 -13.63
CA LEU A 44 -3.15 0.41 -13.88
C LEU A 44 -1.70 -0.07 -13.94
N LYS A 45 -0.80 0.67 -14.59
CA LYS A 45 0.64 0.35 -14.60
C LYS A 45 1.22 0.32 -13.18
N LYS A 46 0.83 1.27 -12.33
CA LYS A 46 1.26 1.30 -10.93
C LYS A 46 0.71 0.12 -10.13
N LEU A 47 -0.53 -0.26 -10.35
CA LEU A 47 -1.12 -1.45 -9.71
C LEU A 47 -0.42 -2.75 -10.14
N ASP A 48 -0.06 -2.88 -11.42
CA ASP A 48 0.74 -4.02 -11.91
C ASP A 48 2.15 -4.04 -11.30
N GLU A 49 2.75 -2.87 -11.08
CA GLU A 49 4.01 -2.74 -10.33
C GLU A 49 3.84 -3.22 -8.87
N MET A 50 2.72 -2.88 -8.21
CA MET A 50 2.43 -3.34 -6.85
C MET A 50 2.26 -4.85 -6.78
N GLU A 51 1.58 -5.47 -7.75
CA GLU A 51 1.49 -6.93 -7.81
C GLU A 51 2.87 -7.58 -8.00
N ARG A 52 3.73 -7.01 -8.86
CA ARG A 52 5.11 -7.50 -9.02
C ARG A 52 5.89 -7.41 -7.72
N ILE A 53 5.76 -6.30 -6.98
CA ILE A 53 6.38 -6.14 -5.66
C ILE A 53 5.83 -7.18 -4.68
N ALA A 54 4.51 -7.34 -4.61
CA ALA A 54 3.86 -8.29 -3.71
C ALA A 54 4.31 -9.73 -3.96
N ARG A 55 4.44 -10.13 -5.22
CA ARG A 55 4.95 -11.45 -5.60
C ARG A 55 6.41 -11.66 -5.19
N ALA A 56 7.21 -10.60 -5.18
CA ALA A 56 8.63 -10.68 -4.82
C ALA A 56 8.88 -10.66 -3.31
N LYS A 57 8.13 -9.85 -2.54
CA LYS A 57 8.37 -9.62 -1.10
C LYS A 57 7.29 -10.18 -0.16
N GLY A 58 6.22 -10.75 -0.71
CA GLY A 58 5.10 -11.35 0.03
C GLY A 58 3.86 -10.44 0.16
N PHE A 59 4.03 -9.11 0.15
CA PHE A 59 2.93 -8.14 0.15
C PHE A 59 3.34 -6.86 -0.57
N ALA A 60 2.41 -5.98 -0.90
CA ALA A 60 2.70 -4.59 -1.28
C ALA A 60 1.62 -3.70 -0.69
N LEU A 61 1.97 -2.45 -0.39
CA LEU A 61 1.02 -1.45 0.09
C LEU A 61 1.12 -0.22 -0.79
N ALA A 62 -0.01 0.29 -1.27
CA ALA A 62 -0.03 1.51 -2.07
C ALA A 62 -1.14 2.43 -1.58
N THR A 63 -0.97 3.72 -1.86
CA THR A 63 -1.94 4.76 -1.51
C THR A 63 -2.60 5.32 -2.77
N GLY A 64 -3.82 5.83 -2.62
CA GLY A 64 -4.56 6.46 -3.70
C GLY A 64 -5.62 7.41 -3.13
N SER A 65 -5.90 8.48 -3.85
CA SER A 65 -6.95 9.42 -3.51
C SER A 65 -8.30 8.94 -4.06
N ALA A 66 -9.40 9.37 -3.44
CA ALA A 66 -10.76 9.02 -3.85
C ALA A 66 -11.24 9.80 -5.09
N PHE A 67 -10.43 9.85 -6.15
CA PHE A 67 -10.87 10.33 -7.45
C PHE A 67 -11.64 9.22 -8.17
N ASP A 68 -12.67 9.59 -8.96
CA ASP A 68 -13.50 8.62 -9.69
C ASP A 68 -12.65 7.67 -10.55
N VAL A 69 -11.67 8.22 -11.30
CA VAL A 69 -10.74 7.42 -12.11
C VAL A 69 -9.90 6.45 -11.29
N THR A 70 -9.48 6.83 -10.08
CA THR A 70 -8.72 5.97 -9.17
C THR A 70 -9.58 4.83 -8.67
N VAL A 71 -10.79 5.14 -8.19
CA VAL A 71 -11.74 4.14 -7.65
C VAL A 71 -12.13 3.13 -8.74
N ASP A 72 -12.42 3.59 -9.95
CA ASP A 72 -12.78 2.73 -11.08
C ASP A 72 -11.61 1.84 -11.54
N ALA A 73 -10.40 2.38 -11.60
CA ALA A 73 -9.21 1.62 -11.97
C ALA A 73 -8.93 0.52 -10.93
N VAL A 74 -8.88 0.87 -9.65
CA VAL A 74 -8.64 -0.07 -8.54
C VAL A 74 -9.71 -1.16 -8.51
N SER A 75 -10.99 -0.79 -8.62
CA SER A 75 -12.10 -1.77 -8.57
C SER A 75 -11.99 -2.80 -9.69
N SER A 76 -11.71 -2.35 -10.92
CA SER A 76 -11.53 -3.25 -12.06
C SER A 76 -10.29 -4.12 -11.93
N TRP A 77 -9.18 -3.56 -11.46
CA TRP A 77 -7.92 -4.28 -11.31
C TRP A 77 -8.01 -5.35 -10.22
N VAL A 78 -8.62 -5.04 -9.07
CA VAL A 78 -8.81 -5.98 -7.95
C VAL A 78 -9.61 -7.21 -8.38
N ALA A 79 -10.64 -7.04 -9.20
CA ALA A 79 -11.41 -8.17 -9.72
C ALA A 79 -10.54 -9.16 -10.52
N GLU A 80 -9.61 -8.65 -11.32
CA GLU A 80 -8.69 -9.48 -12.09
C GLU A 80 -7.52 -10.02 -11.24
N ALA A 81 -6.99 -9.22 -10.31
CA ALA A 81 -5.90 -9.62 -9.42
C ALA A 81 -6.28 -10.83 -8.55
N LYS A 82 -7.53 -10.86 -8.05
CA LYS A 82 -8.06 -12.02 -7.31
C LYS A 82 -8.03 -13.31 -8.14
N LYS A 83 -8.34 -13.24 -9.44
CA LYS A 83 -8.25 -14.40 -10.35
C LYS A 83 -6.81 -14.88 -10.55
N ARG A 84 -5.83 -13.97 -10.40
CA ARG A 84 -4.38 -14.28 -10.42
C ARG A 84 -3.83 -14.69 -9.04
N GLY A 85 -4.70 -14.92 -8.05
CA GLY A 85 -4.31 -15.37 -6.72
C GLY A 85 -3.76 -14.27 -5.81
N ILE A 86 -4.04 -12.99 -6.10
CA ILE A 86 -3.71 -11.88 -5.21
C ILE A 86 -4.85 -11.65 -4.22
N GLU A 87 -4.55 -11.77 -2.93
CA GLU A 87 -5.48 -11.43 -1.85
C GLU A 87 -5.36 -9.94 -1.49
N ILE A 88 -6.51 -9.26 -1.37
CA ILE A 88 -6.58 -7.86 -0.93
C ILE A 88 -7.00 -7.85 0.53
N VAL A 89 -6.11 -7.38 1.39
CA VAL A 89 -6.26 -7.40 2.84
C VAL A 89 -6.32 -5.97 3.40
N PRO A 90 -6.90 -5.75 4.60
CA PRO A 90 -6.80 -4.46 5.28
C PRO A 90 -5.34 -4.14 5.63
N VAL A 91 -5.00 -2.84 5.67
CA VAL A 91 -3.64 -2.38 6.00
C VAL A 91 -3.11 -2.91 7.34
N SER A 92 -4.01 -3.17 8.30
CA SER A 92 -3.65 -3.75 9.61
C SER A 92 -3.06 -5.16 9.51
N ALA A 93 -3.30 -5.89 8.43
CA ALA A 93 -2.73 -7.23 8.23
C ALA A 93 -1.25 -7.21 7.84
N VAL A 94 -0.75 -6.08 7.33
CA VAL A 94 0.63 -5.91 6.85
C VAL A 94 1.42 -4.90 7.69
N ALA A 95 0.81 -4.35 8.73
CA ALA A 95 1.49 -3.46 9.65
C ALA A 95 2.53 -4.25 10.47
N ASN A 96 3.75 -3.74 10.54
CA ASN A 96 4.78 -4.24 11.42
C ASN A 96 4.51 -3.72 12.84
N ASP A 97 4.22 -4.62 13.77
CA ASP A 97 4.00 -4.29 15.18
C ASP A 97 5.28 -4.57 15.98
N PRO A 98 6.00 -3.54 16.46
CA PRO A 98 7.24 -3.71 17.21
C PRO A 98 7.06 -4.51 18.51
N GLU A 99 5.84 -4.59 19.06
CA GLU A 99 5.56 -5.33 20.30
C GLU A 99 5.25 -6.82 20.06
N ARG A 100 5.04 -7.22 18.80
CA ARG A 100 4.72 -8.61 18.41
C ARG A 100 5.89 -9.33 17.73
N GLY A 101 7.06 -8.68 17.67
CA GLY A 101 8.33 -9.22 17.14
C GLY A 101 9.15 -9.98 18.17
#